data_AF-A0A6P0HTD1-F1
#
_entry.id   AF-A0A6P0HTD1-F1
#
_cell.length_a   1.000
_cell.length_b   1.000
_cell.length_c   1.000
_cell.angle_alpha   90.00
_cell.angle_beta   90.00
_cell.angle_gamma   90.00
#
_symmetry.space_group_name_H-M   'P 1'
#
loop_
_entity.id
_entity.type
_entity.pdbx_description
1 polymer ?
#
loop_
_entity_poly.entity_id
_entity_poly.type
_entity_poly.pdbx_seq_one_letter_code
_entity_poly.pdbx_strand_id
1 'polypeptide(L)'
;MSNNKIPNKIKIGNSFRPTRNSLGKLIGPTRESVINFWEWFGESKTVDAKGRPLVLYHGTDKDFLVFDVNKSQQDFGIFFTTDKKYAAGYANSFQQGKNDNAKVIEAYVKTDNPKFEIMKPFEWATAHKGNYKKLLKGSDSLVVGISSYDYKKDPSSMENAEEVVVFTPYQVKSATHNSGKFSPKRPTYRNPKVIRTTPAEMRQASKMLKQTRAEIKRRKEEEEKHLKAIQNTMFWVHKKHFTLAQIRKLLKDKQHDIMRSSIRVVKNPPKVLSLPISQLYTNPNKAYETAQDVAEGRLSYQGKDPIIVSRMGRGKYLLMDGHHRALEARLRGDKKINAVVNVHMPTAYQWLSTTKKFINLLEE
;
A
#
# COMPACT_ATOMS: atom_id res chain seq x y z
N MET A 1 6.99 32.40 -34.04
CA MET A 1 6.73 31.02 -33.60
C MET A 1 5.26 30.71 -33.87
N SER A 2 4.96 29.82 -34.82
CA SER A 2 3.58 29.49 -35.19
C SER A 2 2.86 28.85 -34.00
N ASN A 3 1.70 29.41 -33.66
CA ASN A 3 0.76 28.90 -32.66
C ASN A 3 0.28 27.50 -33.11
N ASN A 4 1.03 26.44 -32.79
CA ASN A 4 0.70 25.07 -33.17
C ASN A 4 -0.51 24.58 -32.37
N LYS A 5 -1.71 24.96 -32.81
CA LYS A 5 -2.97 24.41 -32.28
C LYS A 5 -2.97 22.90 -32.49
N ILE A 6 -3.14 22.14 -31.41
CA ILE A 6 -3.32 20.69 -31.47
C ILE A 6 -4.59 20.42 -32.31
N PRO A 7 -4.51 19.58 -33.36
CA PRO A 7 -5.66 19.28 -34.23
C PRO A 7 -6.76 18.54 -33.46
N ASN A 8 -7.99 18.50 -33.98
CA ASN A 8 -9.12 17.82 -33.32
C ASN A 8 -8.95 16.29 -33.22
N LYS A 9 -8.19 15.69 -34.14
CA LYS A 9 -7.82 14.27 -34.12
C LYS A 9 -6.33 14.11 -34.40
N ILE A 10 -5.72 13.07 -33.84
CA ILE A 10 -4.34 12.65 -34.15
C ILE A 10 -4.32 11.17 -34.54
N LYS A 11 -3.41 10.80 -35.44
CA LYS A 11 -3.17 9.41 -35.81
C LYS A 11 -2.35 8.72 -34.72
N ILE A 12 -2.85 7.58 -34.23
CA ILE A 12 -2.19 6.73 -33.23
C ILE A 12 -2.29 5.29 -33.75
N GLY A 13 -1.15 4.69 -34.09
CA GLY A 13 -1.13 3.47 -34.88
C GLY A 13 -1.91 3.63 -36.19
N ASN A 14 -2.92 2.79 -36.40
CA ASN A 14 -3.78 2.80 -37.58
C ASN A 14 -5.09 3.59 -37.41
N SER A 15 -5.34 4.19 -36.24
CA SER A 15 -6.62 4.84 -35.92
C SER A 15 -6.46 6.34 -35.69
N PHE A 16 -7.46 7.12 -36.11
CA PHE A 16 -7.57 8.53 -35.74
C PHE A 16 -8.32 8.67 -34.43
N ARG A 17 -7.64 9.25 -33.43
CA ARG A 17 -8.19 9.45 -32.08
C ARG A 17 -8.46 10.92 -31.80
N PRO A 18 -9.56 11.27 -31.11
CA PRO A 18 -9.83 12.65 -30.74
C PRO A 18 -8.81 13.17 -29.73
N THR A 19 -8.55 14.47 -29.78
CA THR A 19 -7.65 15.16 -28.83
C THR A 19 -8.39 15.86 -27.70
N ARG A 20 -9.73 15.83 -27.76
CA ARG A 20 -10.64 16.46 -26.81
C ARG A 20 -11.55 15.41 -26.19
N ASN A 21 -11.89 15.61 -24.92
CA ASN A 21 -12.83 14.78 -24.19
C ASN A 21 -14.29 15.17 -24.49
N SER A 22 -15.24 14.48 -23.85
CA SER A 22 -16.68 14.75 -23.98
C SER A 22 -17.06 16.21 -23.69
N LEU A 23 -16.35 16.88 -22.77
CA LEU A 23 -16.52 18.30 -22.41
C LEU A 23 -15.87 19.27 -23.41
N GLY A 24 -15.28 18.78 -24.51
CA GLY A 24 -14.58 19.61 -25.50
C GLY A 24 -13.21 20.13 -25.06
N LYS A 25 -12.76 19.78 -23.86
CA LYS A 25 -11.44 20.16 -23.32
C LYS A 25 -10.35 19.26 -23.90
N LEU A 26 -9.16 19.80 -24.08
CA LEU A 26 -7.99 19.00 -24.48
C LEU A 26 -7.73 17.91 -23.43
N ILE A 27 -7.46 16.70 -23.90
CA ILE A 27 -7.14 15.54 -23.04
C ILE A 27 -5.83 15.78 -22.27
N GLY A 28 -4.88 16.44 -22.92
CA GLY A 28 -3.58 16.79 -22.37
C GLY A 28 -2.99 18.04 -23.03
N PRO A 29 -1.99 18.68 -22.39
CA PRO A 29 -1.45 19.96 -22.86
C PRO A 29 -0.59 19.86 -24.12
N THR A 30 -0.09 18.67 -24.46
CA THR A 30 0.81 18.43 -25.59
C THR A 30 0.33 17.26 -26.44
N ARG A 31 0.80 17.18 -27.69
CA ARG A 31 0.53 16.03 -28.58
C ARG A 31 0.98 14.71 -27.94
N GLU A 32 2.16 14.69 -27.35
CA GLU A 32 2.70 13.53 -26.62
C GLU A 32 1.80 13.12 -25.46
N SER A 33 1.28 14.07 -24.69
CA SER A 33 0.35 13.76 -23.61
C SER A 33 -0.95 13.12 -24.11
N VAL A 34 -1.44 13.50 -25.28
CA VAL A 34 -2.62 12.88 -25.89
C VAL A 34 -2.27 11.48 -26.41
N ILE A 35 -1.07 11.26 -26.95
CA ILE A 35 -0.59 9.92 -27.33
C ILE A 35 -0.53 9.00 -26.11
N ASN A 36 0.14 9.43 -25.03
CA ASN A 36 0.22 8.68 -23.77
C ASN A 36 -1.17 8.34 -23.21
N PHE A 37 -2.12 9.28 -23.33
CA PHE A 37 -3.51 9.03 -22.92
C PHE A 37 -4.10 7.85 -23.69
N TRP A 38 -4.00 7.84 -25.02
CA TRP A 38 -4.61 6.78 -25.83
C TRP A 38 -3.87 5.45 -25.75
N GLU A 39 -2.57 5.45 -25.48
CA GLU A 39 -1.83 4.23 -25.15
C GLU A 39 -2.33 3.58 -23.85
N TRP A 40 -2.68 4.40 -22.85
CA TRP A 40 -3.27 3.90 -21.61
C TRP A 40 -4.76 3.56 -21.76
N PHE A 41 -5.54 4.44 -22.39
CA PHE A 41 -6.98 4.34 -22.50
C PHE A 41 -7.41 3.27 -23.51
N GLY A 42 -6.63 3.03 -24.55
CA GLY A 42 -6.84 1.96 -25.52
C GLY A 42 -8.20 2.03 -26.21
N GLU A 43 -8.89 0.89 -26.25
CA GLU A 43 -10.24 0.71 -26.82
C GLU A 43 -11.35 0.73 -25.74
N SER A 44 -11.10 1.45 -24.63
CA SER A 44 -12.04 1.58 -23.53
C SER A 44 -13.44 1.97 -24.00
N LYS A 45 -14.46 1.38 -23.36
CA LYS A 45 -15.88 1.53 -23.73
C LYS A 45 -16.53 2.82 -23.23
N THR A 46 -15.89 3.51 -22.29
CA THR A 46 -16.30 4.80 -21.70
C THR A 46 -16.01 5.98 -22.63
N VAL A 47 -16.70 6.00 -23.78
CA VAL A 47 -16.62 7.07 -24.77
C VAL A 47 -18.00 7.69 -25.00
N ASP A 48 -17.99 8.92 -25.52
CA ASP A 48 -19.19 9.66 -25.92
C ASP A 48 -19.62 9.29 -27.35
N ALA A 49 -20.73 9.88 -27.83
CA ALA A 49 -21.25 9.64 -29.19
C ALA A 49 -20.23 9.86 -30.34
N LYS A 50 -19.20 10.69 -30.09
CA LYS A 50 -18.16 11.06 -31.07
C LYS A 50 -16.89 10.23 -30.88
N GLY A 51 -16.91 9.21 -30.01
CA GLY A 51 -15.74 8.41 -29.65
C GLY A 51 -14.72 9.16 -28.80
N ARG A 52 -15.10 10.30 -28.21
CA ARG A 52 -14.24 11.06 -27.28
C ARG A 52 -14.29 10.40 -25.90
N PRO A 53 -13.18 10.40 -25.14
CA PRO A 53 -13.21 9.83 -23.79
C PRO A 53 -14.20 10.60 -22.93
N LEU A 54 -15.09 9.86 -22.28
CA LEU A 54 -16.12 10.40 -21.41
C LEU A 54 -15.50 10.85 -20.09
N VAL A 55 -15.81 12.07 -19.66
CA VAL A 55 -15.48 12.55 -18.31
C VAL A 55 -16.55 12.08 -17.35
N LEU A 56 -16.15 11.29 -16.35
CA LEU A 56 -17.01 10.80 -15.29
C LEU A 56 -16.63 11.47 -13.96
N TYR A 57 -17.53 11.37 -12.98
CA TYR A 57 -17.46 12.11 -11.73
C TYR A 57 -17.46 11.19 -10.51
N HIS A 58 -16.61 11.48 -9.54
CA HIS A 58 -16.54 10.80 -8.25
C HIS A 58 -16.59 11.81 -7.11
N GLY A 59 -17.56 11.67 -6.22
CA GLY A 59 -17.69 12.50 -5.02
C GLY A 59 -16.82 11.99 -3.87
N THR A 60 -16.07 12.86 -3.22
CA THR A 60 -15.29 12.51 -2.01
C THR A 60 -15.05 13.74 -1.15
N ASP A 61 -14.80 13.54 0.14
CA ASP A 61 -14.33 14.56 1.07
C ASP A 61 -12.86 14.37 1.49
N LYS A 62 -12.16 13.37 0.93
CA LYS A 62 -10.79 12.98 1.33
C LYS A 62 -9.75 13.48 0.35
N ASP A 63 -8.54 13.81 0.82
CA ASP A 63 -7.38 14.05 -0.04
C ASP A 63 -6.50 12.80 -0.16
N PHE A 64 -6.35 12.29 -1.38
CA PHE A 64 -5.56 11.10 -1.67
C PHE A 64 -4.96 11.17 -3.09
N LEU A 65 -4.06 10.24 -3.38
CA LEU A 65 -3.45 10.08 -4.70
C LEU A 65 -3.84 8.77 -5.39
N VAL A 66 -4.22 7.75 -4.63
CA VAL A 66 -4.57 6.41 -5.10
C VAL A 66 -5.95 6.05 -4.57
N PHE A 67 -6.83 5.56 -5.43
CA PHE A 67 -8.11 5.02 -5.02
C PHE A 67 -7.91 3.67 -4.32
N ASP A 68 -8.57 3.50 -3.18
CA ASP A 68 -8.52 2.27 -2.40
C ASP A 68 -9.86 1.56 -2.50
N VAL A 69 -9.88 0.42 -3.20
CA VAL A 69 -11.09 -0.37 -3.46
C VAL A 69 -11.70 -0.90 -2.15
N ASN A 70 -10.84 -1.17 -1.15
CA ASN A 70 -11.23 -1.68 0.16
C ASN A 70 -11.79 -0.59 1.08
N LYS A 71 -11.80 0.68 0.64
CA LYS A 71 -12.43 1.79 1.35
C LYS A 71 -13.78 2.17 0.75
N SER A 72 -14.22 1.48 -0.30
CA SER A 72 -15.56 1.68 -0.83
C SER A 72 -16.59 1.08 0.12
N GLN A 73 -17.72 1.75 0.35
CA GLN A 73 -18.77 1.24 1.26
C GLN A 73 -19.36 -0.12 0.83
N GLN A 74 -19.13 -0.51 -0.43
CA GLN A 74 -19.62 -1.75 -1.03
C GLN A 74 -18.52 -2.81 -1.19
N ASP A 75 -17.26 -2.51 -0.83
CA ASP A 75 -16.09 -3.40 -0.87
C ASP A 75 -15.81 -4.09 -2.22
N PHE A 76 -16.25 -3.54 -3.36
CA PHE A 76 -16.03 -4.17 -4.67
C PHE A 76 -15.51 -3.26 -5.78
N GLY A 77 -15.44 -1.93 -5.58
CA GLY A 77 -14.98 -1.08 -6.67
C GLY A 77 -14.86 0.40 -6.38
N ILE A 78 -14.51 1.14 -7.42
CA ILE A 78 -14.38 2.60 -7.43
C ILE A 78 -15.50 3.13 -8.32
N PHE A 79 -16.42 3.86 -7.70
CA PHE A 79 -17.69 4.26 -8.30
C PHE A 79 -17.57 5.62 -8.98
N PHE A 80 -18.07 5.73 -10.20
CA PHE A 80 -18.18 6.97 -10.94
C PHE A 80 -19.58 7.09 -11.52
N THR A 81 -20.01 8.32 -11.77
CA THR A 81 -21.30 8.60 -12.43
C THR A 81 -21.09 9.59 -13.58
N THR A 82 -21.99 9.56 -14.55
CA THR A 82 -22.10 10.56 -15.63
C THR A 82 -22.67 11.89 -15.12
N ASP A 83 -23.41 11.89 -13.99
CA ASP A 83 -24.01 13.07 -13.40
C ASP A 83 -23.12 13.72 -12.33
N LYS A 84 -22.56 14.88 -12.66
CA LYS A 84 -21.74 15.70 -11.75
C LYS A 84 -22.47 16.11 -10.48
N LYS A 85 -23.78 16.40 -10.56
CA LYS A 85 -24.60 16.79 -9.40
C LYS A 85 -24.82 15.59 -8.48
N TYR A 86 -25.10 14.42 -9.06
CA TYR A 86 -25.22 13.18 -8.29
C TYR A 86 -23.92 12.87 -7.53
N ALA A 87 -22.77 12.97 -8.20
CA ALA A 87 -21.46 12.83 -7.55
C ALA A 87 -21.24 13.82 -6.39
N ALA A 88 -21.69 15.08 -6.54
CA ALA A 88 -21.60 16.08 -5.48
C ALA A 88 -22.43 15.70 -4.23
N GLY A 89 -23.53 14.96 -4.40
CA GLY A 89 -24.31 14.41 -3.29
C GLY A 89 -23.48 13.45 -2.41
N TYR A 90 -22.70 12.56 -3.02
CA TYR A 90 -21.81 11.65 -2.28
C TYR A 90 -20.69 12.37 -1.53
N ALA A 91 -20.16 13.46 -2.09
CA ALA A 91 -19.10 14.23 -1.47
C ALA A 91 -19.53 14.92 -0.17
N ASN A 92 -20.82 15.27 -0.05
CA ASN A 92 -21.37 15.98 1.10
C ASN A 92 -21.74 15.07 2.28
N SER A 93 -21.55 13.75 2.17
CA SER A 93 -22.06 12.73 3.10
C SER A 93 -23.56 12.85 3.35
N PHE A 94 -24.34 11.85 2.97
CA PHE A 94 -25.81 11.80 3.16
C PHE A 94 -26.30 11.94 4.63
N GLN A 95 -25.43 12.22 5.61
CA GLN A 95 -25.77 12.24 7.03
C GLN A 95 -25.26 13.42 7.86
N GLN A 96 -24.40 14.31 7.36
CA GLN A 96 -23.95 15.47 8.14
C GLN A 96 -23.84 16.69 7.21
N GLY A 97 -24.22 17.87 7.70
CA GLY A 97 -24.33 19.10 6.92
C GLY A 97 -23.06 19.49 6.14
N LYS A 98 -23.14 20.60 5.38
CA LYS A 98 -22.08 21.11 4.49
C LYS A 98 -20.66 20.72 4.95
N ASN A 99 -20.04 19.82 4.19
CA ASN A 99 -18.66 19.42 4.40
C ASN A 99 -17.77 20.32 3.55
N ASP A 100 -17.02 21.22 4.17
CA ASP A 100 -16.14 22.16 3.47
C ASP A 100 -15.02 21.46 2.66
N ASN A 101 -14.80 20.16 2.88
CA ASN A 101 -13.85 19.34 2.12
C ASN A 101 -14.48 18.56 0.95
N ALA A 102 -15.81 18.66 0.77
CA ALA A 102 -16.52 17.99 -0.31
C ALA A 102 -16.00 18.45 -1.68
N LYS A 103 -15.60 17.49 -2.51
CA LYS A 103 -15.11 17.75 -3.87
C LYS A 103 -15.58 16.67 -4.83
N VAL A 104 -15.72 17.09 -6.09
CA VAL A 104 -15.99 16.19 -7.21
C VAL A 104 -14.72 16.03 -8.03
N ILE A 105 -14.25 14.80 -8.15
CA ILE A 105 -13.13 14.42 -9.02
C ILE A 105 -13.70 14.19 -10.43
N GLU A 106 -13.18 14.93 -11.40
CA GLU A 106 -13.38 14.66 -12.83
C GLU A 106 -12.31 13.66 -13.30
N ALA A 107 -12.72 12.51 -13.83
CA ALA A 107 -11.84 11.41 -14.18
C ALA A 107 -12.17 10.79 -15.54
N TYR A 108 -11.13 10.25 -16.17
CA TYR A 108 -11.24 9.23 -17.20
C TYR A 108 -11.15 7.86 -16.53
N VAL A 109 -12.04 6.97 -16.94
CA VAL A 109 -12.16 5.62 -16.38
C VAL A 109 -12.00 4.61 -17.50
N LYS A 110 -11.05 3.69 -17.39
CA LYS A 110 -10.77 2.69 -18.42
C LYS A 110 -11.60 1.41 -18.20
N THR A 111 -12.31 0.98 -19.23
CA THR A 111 -13.23 -0.17 -19.23
C THR A 111 -13.06 -0.96 -20.53
N ASP A 112 -12.19 -1.95 -20.55
CA ASP A 112 -11.95 -2.76 -21.76
C ASP A 112 -13.04 -3.82 -21.96
N ASN A 113 -13.52 -4.42 -20.86
CA ASN A 113 -14.52 -5.49 -20.84
C ASN A 113 -15.58 -5.28 -19.74
N PRO A 114 -16.43 -4.24 -19.88
CA PRO A 114 -17.48 -3.95 -18.91
C PRO A 114 -18.56 -5.03 -18.90
N LYS A 115 -19.03 -5.37 -17.70
CA LYS A 115 -20.34 -6.02 -17.52
C LYS A 115 -21.41 -4.93 -17.48
N PHE A 116 -22.49 -5.10 -18.25
CA PHE A 116 -23.62 -4.15 -18.26
C PHE A 116 -24.81 -4.73 -17.51
N GLU A 117 -25.45 -3.90 -16.69
CA GLU A 117 -26.60 -4.26 -15.86
C GLU A 117 -27.67 -3.15 -15.94
N ILE A 118 -28.90 -3.51 -16.31
CA ILE A 118 -30.01 -2.55 -16.48
C ILE A 118 -30.56 -2.08 -15.13
N MET A 119 -30.49 -2.94 -14.11
CA MET A 119 -30.98 -2.67 -12.76
C MET A 119 -30.34 -1.41 -12.19
N LYS A 120 -31.06 -0.62 -11.39
CA LYS A 120 -30.50 0.61 -10.81
C LYS A 120 -29.35 0.32 -9.83
N PRO A 121 -28.40 1.24 -9.63
CA PRO A 121 -27.23 1.02 -8.77
C PRO A 121 -27.55 0.50 -7.36
N PHE A 122 -28.49 1.15 -6.68
CA PHE A 122 -28.89 0.77 -5.32
C PHE A 122 -29.54 -0.62 -5.26
N GLU A 123 -30.39 -0.94 -6.24
CA GLU A 123 -31.06 -2.24 -6.37
C GLU A 123 -30.04 -3.34 -6.67
N TRP A 124 -29.12 -3.10 -7.61
CA TRP A 124 -28.09 -4.05 -7.98
C TRP A 124 -27.15 -4.34 -6.82
N ALA A 125 -26.69 -3.31 -6.11
CA ALA A 125 -25.86 -3.47 -4.93
C ALA A 125 -26.59 -4.29 -3.85
N THR A 126 -27.85 -3.95 -3.56
CA THR A 126 -28.63 -4.63 -2.53
C THR A 126 -28.90 -6.10 -2.88
N ALA A 127 -29.34 -6.38 -4.11
CA ALA A 127 -29.67 -7.72 -4.58
C ALA A 127 -28.47 -8.68 -4.61
N HIS A 128 -27.26 -8.13 -4.79
CA HIS A 128 -26.04 -8.91 -5.00
C HIS A 128 -25.03 -8.79 -3.87
N LYS A 129 -25.43 -8.19 -2.73
CA LYS A 129 -24.58 -7.98 -1.57
C LYS A 129 -23.89 -9.29 -1.15
N GLY A 130 -22.56 -9.26 -1.05
CA GLY A 130 -21.73 -10.41 -0.71
C GLY A 130 -21.33 -11.31 -1.89
N ASN A 131 -21.91 -11.12 -3.09
CA ASN A 131 -21.65 -11.95 -4.28
C ASN A 131 -20.97 -11.20 -5.44
N TYR A 132 -20.63 -9.92 -5.26
CA TYR A 132 -20.07 -9.06 -6.31
C TYR A 132 -18.89 -9.70 -7.06
N LYS A 133 -17.90 -10.23 -6.33
CA LYS A 133 -16.70 -10.87 -6.92
C LYS A 133 -17.04 -12.03 -7.86
N LYS A 134 -18.06 -12.82 -7.53
CA LYS A 134 -18.50 -13.96 -8.36
C LYS A 134 -19.21 -13.46 -9.62
N LEU A 135 -20.07 -12.46 -9.49
CA LEU A 135 -20.91 -11.93 -10.58
C LEU A 135 -20.13 -11.07 -11.58
N LEU A 136 -19.03 -10.49 -11.13
CA LEU A 136 -18.12 -9.63 -11.91
C LEU A 136 -16.87 -10.40 -12.36
N LYS A 137 -16.83 -11.72 -12.12
CA LYS A 137 -15.71 -12.55 -12.56
C LYS A 137 -15.60 -12.50 -14.09
N GLY A 138 -14.44 -12.09 -14.57
CA GLY A 138 -14.15 -11.99 -16.01
C GLY A 138 -14.45 -10.63 -16.62
N SER A 139 -15.11 -9.71 -15.90
CA SER A 139 -15.18 -8.30 -16.31
C SER A 139 -14.09 -7.48 -15.61
N ASP A 140 -13.69 -6.37 -16.22
CA ASP A 140 -12.77 -5.39 -15.62
C ASP A 140 -13.51 -4.19 -15.01
N SER A 141 -14.80 -4.07 -15.29
CA SER A 141 -15.68 -3.04 -14.76
C SER A 141 -17.15 -3.50 -14.75
N LEU A 142 -17.98 -2.69 -14.12
CA LEU A 142 -19.43 -2.79 -14.10
C LEU A 142 -20.01 -1.45 -14.58
N VAL A 143 -21.00 -1.50 -15.47
CA VAL A 143 -21.76 -0.35 -15.95
C VAL A 143 -23.23 -0.60 -15.65
N VAL A 144 -23.85 0.32 -14.95
CA VAL A 144 -25.19 0.16 -14.38
C VAL A 144 -26.14 1.22 -14.95
N GLY A 145 -27.40 0.83 -15.18
CA GLY A 145 -28.45 1.69 -15.72
C GLY A 145 -28.59 1.65 -17.25
N ILE A 146 -27.78 0.85 -17.95
CA ILE A 146 -27.91 0.60 -19.38
C ILE A 146 -27.66 -0.87 -19.72
N SER A 147 -28.27 -1.36 -20.81
CA SER A 147 -28.05 -2.72 -21.27
C SER A 147 -26.83 -2.84 -22.19
N SER A 148 -26.26 -4.04 -22.26
CA SER A 148 -25.23 -4.33 -23.27
C SER A 148 -25.78 -4.23 -24.71
N TYR A 149 -27.08 -4.44 -24.89
CA TYR A 149 -27.74 -4.32 -26.19
C TYR A 149 -27.79 -2.86 -26.64
N ASP A 150 -28.22 -1.95 -25.76
CA ASP A 150 -28.29 -0.52 -26.05
C ASP A 150 -26.90 0.03 -26.36
N TYR A 151 -25.90 -0.36 -25.56
CA TYR A 151 -24.51 0.05 -25.81
C TYR A 151 -23.95 -0.46 -27.15
N LYS A 152 -24.26 -1.72 -27.52
CA LYS A 152 -23.82 -2.28 -28.81
C LYS A 152 -24.52 -1.61 -29.99
N LYS A 153 -25.78 -1.21 -29.82
CA LYS A 153 -26.56 -0.49 -30.84
C LYS A 153 -26.07 0.94 -31.01
N ASP A 154 -25.80 1.62 -29.90
CA ASP A 154 -25.31 2.99 -29.87
C ASP A 154 -24.35 3.20 -28.68
N PRO A 155 -23.02 3.27 -28.91
CA PRO A 155 -22.06 3.52 -27.85
C PRO A 155 -22.29 4.84 -27.10
N SER A 156 -23.02 5.80 -27.67
CA SER A 156 -23.39 7.04 -26.98
C SER A 156 -24.29 6.79 -25.78
N SER A 157 -24.97 5.64 -25.72
CA SER A 157 -25.80 5.26 -24.58
C SER A 157 -25.00 5.17 -23.28
N MET A 158 -23.66 5.07 -23.35
CA MET A 158 -22.77 5.17 -22.19
C MET A 158 -22.95 6.50 -21.43
N GLU A 159 -23.35 7.58 -22.10
CA GLU A 159 -23.66 8.85 -21.46
C GLU A 159 -24.91 8.76 -20.53
N ASN A 160 -25.75 7.75 -20.75
CA ASN A 160 -26.93 7.47 -19.93
C ASN A 160 -26.65 6.44 -18.81
N ALA A 161 -25.42 5.92 -18.70
CA ALA A 161 -25.06 5.06 -17.58
C ALA A 161 -25.21 5.82 -16.25
N GLU A 162 -25.94 5.25 -15.30
CA GLU A 162 -26.13 5.85 -13.98
C GLU A 162 -24.82 5.76 -13.16
N GLU A 163 -24.16 4.60 -13.22
CA GLU A 163 -22.87 4.37 -12.59
C GLU A 163 -21.92 3.52 -13.47
N VAL A 164 -20.63 3.83 -13.35
CA VAL A 164 -19.51 3.06 -13.90
C VAL A 164 -18.55 2.75 -12.77
N VAL A 165 -18.31 1.46 -12.53
CA VAL A 165 -17.49 0.96 -11.42
C VAL A 165 -16.27 0.23 -11.97
N VAL A 166 -15.08 0.60 -11.52
CA VAL A 166 -13.83 -0.09 -11.86
C VAL A 166 -13.18 -0.73 -10.65
N PHE A 167 -12.42 -1.80 -10.86
CA PHE A 167 -11.95 -2.66 -9.78
C PHE A 167 -10.49 -2.41 -9.39
N THR A 168 -9.78 -1.54 -10.12
CA THR A 168 -8.38 -1.21 -9.81
C THR A 168 -8.10 0.28 -9.96
N PRO A 169 -7.18 0.84 -9.14
CA PRO A 169 -6.78 2.24 -9.28
C PRO A 169 -6.06 2.56 -10.60
N TYR A 170 -5.52 1.55 -11.30
CA TYR A 170 -4.83 1.71 -12.59
C TYR A 170 -5.79 2.10 -13.72
N GLN A 171 -7.08 1.85 -13.55
CA GLN A 171 -8.14 2.20 -14.50
C GLN A 171 -8.58 3.67 -14.38
N VAL A 172 -8.02 4.46 -13.47
CA VAL A 172 -8.47 5.84 -13.21
C VAL A 172 -7.35 6.86 -13.44
N LYS A 173 -7.64 7.91 -14.20
CA LYS A 173 -6.78 9.09 -14.36
C LYS A 173 -7.60 10.37 -14.28
N SER A 174 -7.08 11.40 -13.64
CA SER A 174 -7.76 12.69 -13.51
C SER A 174 -7.90 13.37 -14.86
N ALA A 175 -9.08 13.90 -15.16
CA ALA A 175 -9.32 14.71 -16.35
C ALA A 175 -8.80 16.15 -16.19
N THR A 176 -8.60 16.62 -14.96
CA THR A 176 -8.25 18.02 -14.65
C THR A 176 -6.87 18.19 -14.02
N HIS A 177 -6.34 17.17 -13.34
CA HIS A 177 -5.10 17.27 -12.55
C HIS A 177 -4.05 16.20 -12.92
N ASN A 178 -4.00 15.80 -14.19
CA ASN A 178 -2.97 14.87 -14.71
C ASN A 178 -1.69 15.61 -15.16
N SER A 179 -0.55 14.91 -15.22
CA SER A 179 0.73 15.43 -15.77
C SER A 179 0.86 15.25 -17.28
N GLY A 180 -0.14 14.66 -17.92
CA GLY A 180 -0.02 14.18 -19.29
C GLY A 180 0.79 12.88 -19.47
N LYS A 181 1.32 12.30 -18.38
CA LYS A 181 2.06 11.02 -18.46
C LYS A 181 1.17 9.79 -18.65
N PHE A 182 -0.07 9.83 -18.15
CA PHE A 182 -1.07 8.75 -18.23
C PHE A 182 -0.53 7.32 -18.01
N SER A 183 0.49 7.15 -17.15
CA SER A 183 1.21 5.88 -17.04
C SER A 183 0.30 4.71 -16.60
N PRO A 184 0.25 3.59 -17.36
CA PRO A 184 -0.52 2.40 -17.00
C PRO A 184 0.06 1.68 -15.77
N LYS A 185 1.34 1.90 -15.47
CA LYS A 185 2.06 1.29 -14.33
C LYS A 185 1.97 2.08 -13.03
N ARG A 186 1.23 3.20 -13.00
CA ARG A 186 1.11 4.05 -11.81
C ARG A 186 -0.34 4.08 -11.34
N PRO A 187 -0.63 3.73 -10.08
CA PRO A 187 -2.01 3.75 -9.56
C PRO A 187 -2.46 5.16 -9.15
N THR A 188 -1.57 6.16 -9.20
CA THR A 188 -1.93 7.54 -8.90
C THR A 188 -2.82 8.11 -9.99
N TYR A 189 -4.00 8.64 -9.61
CA TYR A 189 -4.94 9.23 -10.58
C TYR A 189 -4.54 10.66 -10.97
N ARG A 190 -3.84 11.39 -10.10
CA ARG A 190 -3.38 12.77 -10.34
C ARG A 190 -1.92 12.95 -9.94
N ASN A 191 -1.35 14.10 -10.27
CA ASN A 191 0.00 14.45 -9.82
C ASN A 191 0.05 14.65 -8.31
N PRO A 192 1.12 14.19 -7.63
CA PRO A 192 1.38 14.61 -6.26
C PRO A 192 1.50 16.13 -6.22
N LYS A 193 0.89 16.76 -5.22
CA LYS A 193 1.10 18.18 -4.95
C LYS A 193 2.61 18.37 -4.74
N VAL A 194 3.25 19.18 -5.58
CA VAL A 194 4.63 19.60 -5.33
C VAL A 194 4.57 20.59 -4.17
N ILE A 195 4.84 20.12 -2.94
CA ILE A 195 5.05 21.00 -1.80
C ILE A 195 6.40 21.67 -2.07
N ARG A 196 6.37 22.87 -2.65
CA ARG A 196 7.56 23.72 -2.75
C ARG A 196 7.84 24.27 -1.35
N THR A 197 8.64 23.55 -0.56
CA THR A 197 9.18 24.09 0.70
C THR A 197 9.96 25.37 0.39
N THR A 198 9.60 26.46 1.05
CA THR A 198 10.28 27.74 0.89
C THR A 198 11.73 27.65 1.41
N PRO A 199 12.65 28.50 0.91
CA PRO A 199 14.00 28.58 1.46
C PRO A 199 14.04 28.91 2.96
N ALA A 200 12.98 29.52 3.51
CA ALA A 200 12.84 29.79 4.94
C ALA A 200 12.52 28.52 5.73
N GLU A 201 11.56 27.71 5.27
CA GLU A 201 11.20 26.43 5.89
C GLU A 201 12.35 25.43 5.79
N MET A 202 13.11 25.41 4.68
CA MET A 202 14.32 24.59 4.57
C MET A 202 15.42 25.01 5.56
N ARG A 203 15.56 26.32 5.80
CA ARG A 203 16.50 26.85 6.81
C ARG A 203 16.06 26.47 8.22
N GLN A 204 14.77 26.54 8.51
CA GLN A 204 14.21 26.14 9.80
C GLN A 204 14.36 24.64 10.04
N ALA A 205 14.03 23.81 9.05
CA ALA A 205 14.24 22.35 9.10
C ALA A 205 15.73 22.00 9.27
N SER A 206 16.63 22.70 8.56
CA SER A 206 18.07 22.52 8.72
C SER A 206 18.56 22.90 10.13
N LYS A 207 17.99 23.95 10.73
CA LYS A 207 18.29 24.36 12.11
C LYS A 207 17.81 23.29 13.11
N MET A 208 16.58 22.79 12.95
CA MET A 208 16.05 21.69 13.77
C MET A 208 16.87 20.41 13.62
N LEU A 209 17.32 20.07 12.41
CA LEU A 209 18.21 18.93 12.16
C LEU A 209 19.57 19.09 12.84
N LYS A 210 20.17 20.28 12.80
CA LYS A 210 21.42 20.57 13.53
C LYS A 210 21.24 20.44 15.04
N GLN A 211 20.15 20.98 15.59
CA GLN A 211 19.82 20.88 17.01
C GLN A 211 19.57 19.42 17.43
N THR A 212 18.82 18.67 16.62
CA THR A 212 18.54 17.24 16.85
C THR A 212 19.83 16.41 16.81
N ARG A 213 20.74 16.69 15.87
CA ARG A 213 22.05 16.02 15.80
C ARG A 213 22.93 16.34 17.01
N ALA A 214 22.92 17.59 17.49
CA ALA A 214 23.64 17.99 18.68
C ALA A 214 23.10 17.27 19.94
N GLU A 215 21.77 17.17 20.08
CA GLU A 215 21.15 16.46 21.19
C GLU A 215 21.40 14.94 21.14
N ILE A 216 21.34 14.32 19.95
CA ILE A 216 21.72 12.91 19.78
C ILE A 216 23.18 12.68 20.19
N LYS A 217 24.09 13.60 19.83
CA LYS A 217 25.51 13.52 20.21
C LYS A 217 25.66 13.62 21.74
N ARG A 218 25.01 14.61 22.37
CA ARG A 218 25.01 14.80 23.83
C ARG A 218 24.51 13.55 24.56
N ARG A 219 23.41 12.96 24.10
CA ARG A 219 22.86 11.71 24.66
C ARG A 219 23.80 10.53 24.51
N LYS A 220 24.50 10.39 23.37
CA LYS A 220 25.52 9.35 23.18
C LYS A 220 26.71 9.52 24.13
N GLU A 221 27.12 10.76 24.39
CA GLU A 221 28.19 11.08 25.34
C GLU A 221 27.78 10.78 26.79
N GLU A 222 26.55 11.12 27.18
CA GLU A 222 25.97 10.76 28.49
C GLU A 222 25.82 9.23 28.65
N GLU A 223 25.36 8.53 27.61
CA GLU A 223 25.28 7.07 27.57
C GLU A 223 26.67 6.45 27.74
N GLU A 224 27.70 6.98 27.09
CA GLU A 224 29.08 6.54 27.23
C GLU A 224 29.66 6.75 28.63
N LYS A 225 29.30 7.86 29.30
CA LYS A 225 29.65 8.09 30.70
C LYS A 225 28.99 7.05 31.62
N HIS A 226 27.70 6.77 31.43
CA HIS A 226 26.99 5.72 32.17
C HIS A 226 27.58 4.33 31.94
N LEU A 227 27.92 4.01 30.68
CA LEU A 227 28.56 2.74 30.31
C LEU A 227 29.91 2.55 30.99
N LYS A 228 30.74 3.59 31.06
CA LYS A 228 32.01 3.57 31.79
C LYS A 228 31.81 3.39 33.29
N ALA A 229 30.80 4.04 33.87
CA ALA A 229 30.46 3.84 35.28
C ALA A 229 30.08 2.37 35.56
N ILE A 230 29.23 1.78 34.71
CA ILE A 230 28.85 0.36 34.80
C ILE A 230 30.04 -0.58 34.60
N GLN A 231 30.94 -0.26 33.66
CA GLN A 231 32.18 -1.01 33.45
C GLN A 231 33.05 -1.02 34.71
N ASN A 232 33.21 0.14 35.36
CA ASN A 232 34.00 0.26 36.60
C ASN A 232 33.37 -0.52 37.76
N THR A 233 32.03 -0.51 37.89
CA THR A 233 31.33 -1.34 38.88
C THR A 233 31.50 -2.83 38.60
N MET A 234 31.39 -3.26 37.33
CA MET A 234 31.57 -4.66 36.91
C MET A 234 33.02 -5.14 37.08
N PHE A 235 34.00 -4.25 36.89
CA PHE A 235 35.43 -4.52 37.08
C PHE A 235 35.76 -4.90 38.54
N TRP A 236 35.07 -4.32 39.52
CA TRP A 236 35.24 -4.67 40.92
C TRP A 236 34.69 -6.07 41.24
N VAL A 237 33.66 -6.51 40.52
CA VAL A 237 32.96 -7.78 40.76
C VAL A 237 33.63 -8.96 40.04
N HIS A 238 34.32 -8.75 38.91
CA HIS A 238 34.99 -9.82 38.14
C HIS A 238 36.39 -9.39 37.69
N LYS A 239 37.45 -10.02 38.21
CA LYS A 239 38.83 -9.81 37.73
C LYS A 239 38.95 -10.27 36.24
N LYS A 240 39.00 -9.28 35.33
CA LYS A 240 39.18 -9.29 33.84
C LYS A 240 37.90 -9.44 32.99
N HIS A 241 37.71 -8.84 31.79
CA HIS A 241 37.90 -7.50 31.19
C HIS A 241 36.84 -7.39 30.07
N PHE A 242 35.78 -6.59 30.23
CA PHE A 242 34.81 -6.31 29.15
C PHE A 242 35.13 -4.97 28.47
N THR A 243 35.02 -4.89 27.15
CA THR A 243 35.20 -3.64 26.39
C THR A 243 33.90 -2.82 26.36
N LEU A 244 34.00 -1.49 26.21
CA LEU A 244 32.83 -0.60 26.14
C LEU A 244 31.83 -0.97 25.03
N ALA A 245 32.32 -1.58 23.94
CA ALA A 245 31.47 -2.09 22.86
C ALA A 245 30.62 -3.29 23.29
N GLN A 246 31.17 -4.17 24.14
CA GLN A 246 30.44 -5.33 24.69
C GLN A 246 29.36 -4.88 25.68
N ILE A 247 29.65 -3.86 26.50
CA ILE A 247 28.69 -3.32 27.47
C ILE A 247 27.56 -2.54 26.75
N ARG A 248 27.87 -1.82 25.67
CA ARG A 248 26.84 -1.19 24.79
C ARG A 248 25.85 -2.20 24.21
N LYS A 249 26.32 -3.40 23.87
CA LYS A 249 25.46 -4.48 23.36
C LYS A 249 24.59 -5.09 24.46
N LEU A 250 25.08 -5.10 25.72
CA LEU A 250 24.35 -5.60 26.89
C LEU A 250 23.27 -4.63 27.42
N LEU A 251 23.43 -3.32 27.21
CA LEU A 251 22.53 -2.30 27.78
C LEU A 251 21.47 -1.73 26.81
N LYS A 252 21.62 -1.96 25.49
CA LYS A 252 20.65 -1.48 24.49
C LYS A 252 19.30 -2.20 24.53
N ASP A 253 19.23 -3.34 25.22
CA ASP A 253 18.00 -4.05 25.54
C ASP A 253 17.55 -3.60 26.94
N LYS A 254 16.64 -2.63 27.04
CA LYS A 254 16.31 -1.93 28.29
C LYS A 254 15.89 -2.87 29.44
N GLN A 255 16.70 -2.83 30.49
CA GLN A 255 16.39 -2.86 31.93
C GLN A 255 15.03 -3.44 32.36
N HIS A 256 15.01 -4.71 32.79
CA HIS A 256 14.92 -5.10 34.22
C HIS A 256 15.03 -6.64 34.40
N ASP A 257 14.95 -7.43 33.32
CA ASP A 257 15.00 -8.91 33.39
C ASP A 257 16.39 -9.52 33.14
N ILE A 258 17.30 -8.76 32.53
CA ILE A 258 18.63 -9.25 32.10
C ILE A 258 19.55 -9.57 33.29
N MET A 259 19.44 -8.87 34.41
CA MET A 259 20.27 -9.18 35.59
C MET A 259 20.00 -10.58 36.16
N ARG A 260 18.76 -11.08 36.06
CA ARG A 260 18.42 -12.45 36.52
C ARG A 260 18.78 -13.52 35.50
N SER A 261 18.78 -13.21 34.21
CA SER A 261 19.10 -14.18 33.14
C SER A 261 20.59 -14.29 32.81
N SER A 262 21.36 -13.21 33.00
CA SER A 262 22.80 -13.15 32.66
C SER A 262 23.67 -14.10 33.49
N ILE A 263 23.27 -14.38 34.74
CA ILE A 263 23.95 -15.35 35.62
C ILE A 263 23.85 -16.79 35.05
N ARG A 264 22.84 -17.09 34.21
CA ARG A 264 22.67 -18.40 33.55
C ARG A 264 23.33 -18.51 32.18
N VAL A 265 23.38 -17.43 31.40
CA VAL A 265 23.89 -17.45 30.00
C VAL A 265 25.41 -17.58 29.92
N VAL A 266 26.16 -17.05 30.88
CA VAL A 266 27.64 -17.22 30.95
C VAL A 266 28.04 -18.70 31.10
N LYS A 267 27.15 -19.56 31.60
CA LYS A 267 27.40 -21.00 31.71
C LYS A 267 27.11 -21.79 30.42
N ASN A 268 26.42 -21.23 29.41
CA ASN A 268 26.02 -21.93 28.17
C ASN A 268 25.84 -20.97 26.97
N PRO A 269 26.81 -20.84 26.04
CA PRO A 269 26.67 -20.00 24.85
C PRO A 269 25.58 -20.53 23.89
N PRO A 270 24.80 -19.65 23.21
CA PRO A 270 23.72 -20.07 22.34
C PRO A 270 24.25 -20.74 21.06
N LYS A 271 23.77 -21.95 20.76
CA LYS A 271 24.11 -22.72 19.55
C LYS A 271 23.20 -22.33 18.38
N VAL A 272 23.76 -22.23 17.18
CA VAL A 272 22.98 -22.16 15.93
C VAL A 272 22.48 -23.56 15.59
N LEU A 273 21.17 -23.71 15.39
CA LEU A 273 20.51 -24.97 15.05
C LEU A 273 19.79 -24.83 13.70
N SER A 274 19.77 -25.90 12.92
CA SER A 274 18.93 -25.97 11.71
C SER A 274 17.55 -26.51 12.08
N LEU A 275 16.53 -25.63 12.07
CA LEU A 275 15.19 -25.96 12.55
C LEU A 275 14.20 -26.14 11.39
N PRO A 276 13.24 -27.09 11.49
CA PRO A 276 12.13 -27.19 10.53
C PRO A 276 11.27 -25.93 10.54
N ILE A 277 10.98 -25.38 9.37
CA ILE A 277 10.09 -24.20 9.23
C ILE A 277 8.68 -24.54 9.76
N SER A 278 8.25 -25.80 9.66
CA SER A 278 6.98 -26.31 10.16
C SER A 278 6.81 -26.27 11.68
N GLN A 279 7.89 -26.03 12.42
CA GLN A 279 7.89 -25.92 13.88
C GLN A 279 7.88 -24.45 14.36
N LEU A 280 7.82 -23.49 13.44
CA LEU A 280 7.78 -22.05 13.74
C LEU A 280 6.34 -21.57 13.99
N TYR A 281 6.20 -20.73 15.01
CA TYR A 281 4.97 -20.03 15.41
C TYR A 281 5.26 -18.53 15.44
N THR A 282 4.24 -17.70 15.18
CA THR A 282 4.38 -16.24 15.29
C THR A 282 3.08 -15.57 15.69
N ASN A 283 3.16 -14.27 15.97
CA ASN A 283 2.03 -13.37 16.11
C ASN A 283 1.35 -13.14 14.74
N PRO A 284 0.04 -13.37 14.62
CA PRO A 284 -0.75 -13.14 13.40
C PRO A 284 -0.56 -11.79 12.73
N ASN A 285 -0.62 -10.70 13.49
CA ASN A 285 -0.47 -9.35 12.95
C ASN A 285 0.90 -9.17 12.32
N LYS A 286 1.94 -9.76 12.94
CA LYS A 286 3.30 -9.59 12.45
C LYS A 286 3.59 -10.38 11.19
N ALA A 287 3.01 -11.57 11.05
CA ALA A 287 3.10 -12.33 9.82
C ALA A 287 2.33 -11.65 8.66
N TYR A 288 1.16 -11.08 8.91
CA TYR A 288 0.40 -10.34 7.90
C TYR A 288 1.17 -9.12 7.38
N GLU A 289 1.68 -8.26 8.27
CA GLU A 289 2.53 -7.12 7.89
C GLU A 289 3.73 -7.54 7.03
N THR A 290 4.41 -8.62 7.44
CA THR A 290 5.59 -9.12 6.73
C THR A 290 5.23 -9.64 5.34
N ALA A 291 4.10 -10.34 5.19
CA ALA A 291 3.64 -10.86 3.91
C ALA A 291 3.30 -9.73 2.93
N GLN A 292 2.64 -8.67 3.41
CA GLN A 292 2.35 -7.47 2.61
C GLN A 292 3.65 -6.80 2.14
N ASP A 293 4.58 -6.56 3.06
CA ASP A 293 5.84 -5.88 2.73
C ASP A 293 6.70 -6.67 1.73
N VAL A 294 6.69 -8.01 1.78
CA VAL A 294 7.38 -8.86 0.79
C VAL A 294 6.64 -8.85 -0.55
N ALA A 295 5.30 -8.95 -0.56
CA ALA A 295 4.50 -8.93 -1.80
C ALA A 295 4.59 -7.57 -2.53
N GLU A 296 4.73 -6.48 -1.80
CA GLU A 296 4.88 -5.12 -2.33
C GLU A 296 6.34 -4.77 -2.67
N GLY A 297 7.28 -5.72 -2.51
CA GLY A 297 8.70 -5.55 -2.81
C GLY A 297 9.42 -4.57 -1.88
N ARG A 298 8.84 -4.23 -0.72
CA ARG A 298 9.44 -3.35 0.29
C ARG A 298 10.49 -4.05 1.14
N LEU A 299 10.40 -5.38 1.24
CA LEU A 299 11.38 -6.25 1.87
C LEU A 299 11.84 -7.30 0.87
N SER A 300 13.14 -7.34 0.60
CA SER A 300 13.83 -8.42 -0.10
C SER A 300 15.14 -8.70 0.63
N TYR A 301 15.38 -9.96 0.97
CA TYR A 301 16.58 -10.37 1.69
C TYR A 301 17.29 -11.52 0.98
N GLN A 302 18.59 -11.34 0.73
CA GLN A 302 19.46 -12.32 0.05
C GLN A 302 20.51 -12.93 1.00
N GLY A 303 20.44 -12.65 2.30
CA GLY A 303 21.46 -13.07 3.28
C GLY A 303 21.23 -14.46 3.89
N LYS A 304 22.27 -14.99 4.56
CA LYS A 304 22.27 -16.30 5.25
C LYS A 304 22.18 -16.19 6.78
N ASP A 305 21.85 -15.00 7.31
CA ASP A 305 21.86 -14.78 8.75
C ASP A 305 20.78 -15.60 9.45
N PRO A 306 21.10 -16.27 10.58
CA PRO A 306 20.14 -17.10 11.28
C PRO A 306 19.00 -16.27 11.86
N ILE A 307 17.80 -16.86 11.87
CA ILE A 307 16.63 -16.29 12.55
C ILE A 307 16.77 -16.41 14.07
N ILE A 308 15.99 -15.65 14.84
CA ILE A 308 15.98 -15.75 16.30
C ILE A 308 14.67 -16.36 16.74
N VAL A 309 14.76 -17.42 17.55
CA VAL A 309 13.59 -18.12 18.06
C VAL A 309 13.67 -18.39 19.56
N SER A 310 12.51 -18.51 20.20
CA SER A 310 12.39 -18.96 21.59
C SER A 310 11.74 -20.33 21.65
N ARG A 311 12.25 -21.24 22.50
CA ARG A 311 11.69 -22.59 22.64
C ARG A 311 10.39 -22.55 23.45
N MET A 312 9.29 -23.03 22.87
CA MET A 312 7.98 -23.09 23.52
C MET A 312 7.67 -24.46 24.17
N GLY A 313 8.53 -25.46 23.96
CA GLY A 313 8.31 -26.86 24.39
C GLY A 313 7.84 -27.76 23.24
N ARG A 314 7.97 -29.09 23.41
CA ARG A 314 7.56 -30.13 22.41
C ARG A 314 8.02 -29.84 20.96
N GLY A 315 9.23 -29.32 20.77
CA GLY A 315 9.79 -29.02 19.44
C GLY A 315 9.11 -27.85 18.72
N LYS A 316 8.42 -26.95 19.43
CA LYS A 316 7.83 -25.73 18.88
C LYS A 316 8.69 -24.50 19.22
N TYR A 317 8.75 -23.57 18.28
CA TYR A 317 9.60 -22.39 18.36
C TYR A 317 8.83 -21.12 18.00
N LEU A 318 8.85 -20.13 18.89
CA LEU A 318 8.30 -18.80 18.62
C LEU A 318 9.32 -17.99 17.82
N LEU A 319 8.91 -17.50 16.65
CA LEU A 319 9.71 -16.63 15.80
C LEU A 319 9.75 -15.23 16.40
N MET A 320 10.94 -14.81 16.84
CA MET A 320 11.15 -13.51 17.49
C MET A 320 11.67 -12.48 16.49
N ASP A 321 12.56 -12.91 15.59
CA ASP A 321 13.14 -12.07 14.53
C ASP A 321 13.40 -12.91 13.26
N GLY A 322 13.36 -12.25 12.11
CA GLY A 322 13.60 -12.88 10.81
C GLY A 322 12.36 -13.45 10.11
N HIS A 323 11.19 -12.84 10.30
CA HIS A 323 9.92 -13.23 9.68
C HIS A 323 9.98 -13.28 8.14
N HIS A 324 10.57 -12.26 7.51
CA HIS A 324 10.78 -12.21 6.06
C HIS A 324 11.72 -13.32 5.57
N ARG A 325 12.81 -13.61 6.32
CA ARG A 325 13.75 -14.69 6.01
C ARG A 325 13.09 -16.06 6.07
N ALA A 326 12.25 -16.30 7.07
CA ALA A 326 11.48 -17.54 7.18
C ALA A 326 10.45 -17.69 6.04
N LEU A 327 9.82 -16.58 5.63
CA LEU A 327 8.90 -16.52 4.50
C LEU A 327 9.61 -16.78 3.16
N GLU A 328 10.72 -16.12 2.89
CA GLU A 328 11.50 -16.30 1.66
C GLU A 328 12.10 -17.71 1.57
N ALA A 329 12.64 -18.24 2.68
CA ALA A 329 13.10 -19.64 2.72
C ALA A 329 11.98 -20.60 2.33
N ARG A 330 10.76 -20.37 2.84
CA ARG A 330 9.58 -21.16 2.46
C ARG A 330 9.21 -21.00 0.98
N LEU A 331 9.22 -19.77 0.44
CA LEU A 331 8.91 -19.48 -0.97
C LEU A 331 9.93 -20.12 -1.93
N ARG A 332 11.19 -20.23 -1.50
CA ARG A 332 12.25 -20.98 -2.22
C ARG A 332 12.12 -22.50 -2.09
N GLY A 333 11.20 -23.00 -1.27
CA GLY A 333 10.99 -24.43 -1.05
C GLY A 333 11.86 -25.05 0.05
N ASP A 334 12.56 -24.25 0.86
CA ASP A 334 13.39 -24.76 1.95
C ASP A 334 12.52 -25.44 3.03
N LYS A 335 12.99 -26.56 3.56
CA LYS A 335 12.32 -27.28 4.66
C LYS A 335 12.85 -26.87 6.04
N LYS A 336 14.06 -26.30 6.10
CA LYS A 336 14.77 -25.92 7.33
C LYS A 336 15.41 -24.55 7.20
N ILE A 337 15.64 -23.89 8.33
CA ILE A 337 16.31 -22.60 8.42
C ILE A 337 17.26 -22.56 9.62
N ASN A 338 18.39 -21.88 9.48
CA ASN A 338 19.33 -21.70 10.59
C ASN A 338 18.74 -20.73 11.61
N ALA A 339 18.78 -21.11 12.87
CA ALA A 339 18.16 -20.36 13.96
C ALA A 339 19.05 -20.35 15.20
N VAL A 340 19.10 -19.22 15.87
CA VAL A 340 19.63 -19.11 17.23
C VAL A 340 18.48 -19.32 18.20
N VAL A 341 18.57 -20.36 19.04
CA VAL A 341 17.55 -20.63 20.06
C VAL A 341 17.93 -19.90 21.34
N ASN A 342 17.15 -18.87 21.66
CA ASN A 342 17.26 -18.20 22.96
C ASN A 342 16.53 -19.03 24.02
N VAL A 343 17.21 -19.34 25.13
CA VAL A 343 16.83 -20.43 26.04
C VAL A 343 15.87 -19.99 27.15
N HIS A 344 15.61 -18.70 27.35
CA HIS A 344 14.72 -18.28 28.43
C HIS A 344 13.94 -16.98 28.15
N MET A 345 12.70 -17.14 27.70
CA MET A 345 11.62 -16.17 27.90
C MET A 345 10.56 -16.85 28.77
N PRO A 346 10.45 -16.52 30.06
CA PRO A 346 9.40 -17.06 30.95
C PRO A 346 7.97 -16.76 30.44
N THR A 347 7.85 -15.76 29.57
CA THR A 347 6.59 -15.24 29.02
C THR A 347 6.16 -15.92 27.72
N ALA A 348 6.95 -16.81 27.11
CA ALA A 348 6.53 -17.49 25.87
C ALA A 348 5.23 -18.32 26.05
N TYR A 349 4.96 -18.77 27.28
CA TYR A 349 3.70 -19.42 27.63
C TYR A 349 2.48 -18.48 27.60
N GLN A 350 2.66 -17.19 27.92
CA GLN A 350 1.56 -16.20 27.90
C GLN A 350 1.15 -15.82 26.47
N TRP A 351 2.01 -16.06 25.49
CA TRP A 351 1.76 -15.80 24.07
C TRP A 351 1.13 -17.01 23.34
N LEU A 352 0.94 -18.14 24.01
CA LEU A 352 0.34 -19.34 23.40
C LEU A 352 -1.10 -19.11 22.92
N SER A 353 -1.87 -18.27 23.60
CA SER A 353 -3.27 -18.00 23.22
C SER A 353 -3.41 -17.15 21.96
N THR A 354 -2.38 -16.37 21.61
CA THR A 354 -2.41 -15.40 20.51
C THR A 354 -1.50 -15.75 19.35
N THR A 355 -0.76 -16.86 19.43
CA THR A 355 0.17 -17.30 18.38
C THR A 355 -0.45 -18.37 17.50
N LYS A 356 -0.29 -18.22 16.19
CA LYS A 356 -0.74 -19.21 15.20
C LYS A 356 0.46 -19.87 14.54
N LYS A 357 0.26 -21.07 14.00
CA LYS A 357 1.31 -21.77 13.26
C LYS A 357 1.70 -20.89 12.07
N PHE A 358 2.99 -20.58 11.94
CA PHE A 358 3.49 -19.63 10.94
C PHE A 358 3.06 -20.01 9.52
N ILE A 359 3.08 -21.31 9.23
CA ILE A 359 2.69 -21.84 7.93
C ILE A 359 1.20 -21.61 7.62
N ASN A 360 0.30 -21.90 8.55
CA ASN A 360 -1.13 -21.79 8.29
C ASN A 360 -1.57 -20.34 8.01
N LEU A 361 -0.85 -19.36 8.55
CA LEU A 361 -1.16 -17.94 8.33
C LEU A 361 -0.72 -17.41 6.97
N LEU A 362 0.17 -18.13 6.28
CA LEU A 362 0.61 -17.81 4.93
C LEU A 362 -0.25 -18.50 3.86
N GLU A 363 -1.03 -19.52 4.26
CA GLU A 363 -1.94 -20.27 3.40
C GLU A 363 -3.36 -19.68 3.41
N GLU A 364 -3.75 -19.01 4.50
CA GLU A 364 -4.94 -18.15 4.63
C GLU A 364 -4.70 -16.76 4.01
#